data_AF-A0A1V3WV35-F1
#
_entry.id   AF-A0A1V3WV35-F1
#
_cell.length_a   1.000
_cell.length_b   1.000
_cell.length_c   1.000
_cell.angle_alpha   90.00
_cell.angle_beta   90.00
_cell.angle_gamma   90.00
#
_symmetry.space_group_name_H-M   'P 1'
#
loop_
_entity.id
_entity.type
_entity.pdbx_description
1 polymer ?
#
loop_
_entity_poly.entity_id
_entity_poly.type
_entity_poly.pdbx_seq_one_letter_code
_entity_poly.pdbx_strand_id
1 'polypeptide(L)'
;MQLSADDVAEYYEGFSNATLWPLYHDVIVKPLYDREWWERYVDVNRRFAEAAARAAGHGGTVWVQDYQLQLVPKMLRTMRPDLTIGFFLHIPFPPVELFMQLPWRTEIIQGLLGADLVGFHLPGGLKTS
;
A
#
# COMPACT_ATOMS: atom_id res chain seq x y z
N MET A 1 -2.52 16.15 7.04
CA MET A 1 -3.48 15.27 7.75
C MET A 1 -2.80 14.80 9.02
N GLN A 2 -3.51 14.81 10.15
CA GLN A 2 -3.00 14.26 11.40
C GLN A 2 -3.62 12.88 11.64
N LEU A 3 -2.80 11.94 12.10
CA LEU A 3 -3.23 10.60 12.51
C LEU A 3 -3.56 10.62 14.00
N SER A 4 -4.62 9.91 14.40
CA SER A 4 -4.93 9.66 15.81
C SER A 4 -3.95 8.65 16.42
N ALA A 5 -3.94 8.51 17.75
CA ALA A 5 -3.15 7.47 18.41
C ALA A 5 -3.57 6.07 17.94
N ASP A 6 -4.88 5.83 17.77
CA ASP A 6 -5.41 4.56 17.26
C ASP A 6 -5.01 4.32 15.81
N ASP A 7 -4.96 5.37 14.97
CA ASP A 7 -4.44 5.26 13.60
C ASP A 7 -2.96 4.82 13.61
N VAL A 8 -2.14 5.38 14.52
CA VAL A 8 -0.75 4.99 14.65
C VAL A 8 -0.64 3.54 15.12
N ALA A 9 -1.40 3.14 16.14
CA ALA A 9 -1.36 1.79 16.67
C ALA A 9 -1.83 0.73 15.66
N GLU A 10 -2.97 0.94 14.99
CA GLU A 10 -3.58 -0.10 14.16
C GLU A 10 -3.09 -0.09 12.71
N TYR A 11 -2.91 1.09 12.10
CA TYR A 11 -2.44 1.18 10.71
C TYR A 11 -0.92 1.07 10.60
N TYR A 12 -0.19 1.80 11.45
CA TYR A 12 1.27 1.89 11.32
C TYR A 12 1.97 0.77 12.11
N GLU A 13 1.74 0.66 13.42
CA GLU A 13 2.35 -0.38 14.23
C GLU A 13 1.76 -1.77 13.94
N GLY A 14 0.44 -1.85 13.75
CA GLY A 14 -0.31 -3.06 13.43
C GLY A 14 -0.12 -3.51 11.98
N PHE A 15 -0.98 -3.09 11.06
CA PHE A 15 -0.99 -3.63 9.71
C PHE A 15 0.33 -3.41 8.96
N SER A 16 0.90 -2.20 9.05
CA SER A 16 2.15 -1.91 8.32
C SER A 16 3.33 -2.68 8.92
N ASN A 17 3.59 -2.54 10.21
CA ASN A 17 4.82 -3.07 10.82
C ASN A 17 4.71 -4.48 11.41
N ALA A 18 3.52 -4.96 11.80
CA ALA A 18 3.32 -6.30 12.33
C ALA A 18 2.68 -7.29 11.32
N THR A 19 2.11 -6.82 10.21
CA THR A 19 1.62 -7.67 9.11
C THR A 19 2.52 -7.57 7.87
N LEU A 20 2.58 -6.41 7.21
CA LEU A 20 3.24 -6.27 5.91
C LEU A 20 4.76 -6.38 6.01
N TRP A 21 5.38 -5.63 6.93
CA TRP A 21 6.83 -5.61 7.09
C TRP A 21 7.42 -7.01 7.29
N PRO A 22 7.02 -7.82 8.30
CA PRO A 22 7.58 -9.16 8.47
C PRO A 22 7.28 -10.07 7.27
N LEU A 23 6.10 -9.96 6.67
CA LEU A 23 5.73 -10.77 5.50
C LEU A 23 6.64 -10.49 4.29
N TYR A 24 6.96 -9.22 4.05
CA TYR A 24 7.75 -8.78 2.90
C TYR A 24 9.26 -8.98 3.12
N HIS A 25 9.68 -9.22 4.37
CA HIS A 25 11.05 -9.53 4.77
C HIS A 25 11.19 -11.02 5.11
N ASP A 26 10.73 -11.90 4.22
CA ASP A 26 10.93 -13.36 4.32
C ASP A 26 10.43 -14.02 5.62
N VAL A 27 9.40 -13.43 6.27
CA VAL A 27 8.81 -13.95 7.51
C VAL A 27 9.86 -14.11 8.62
N ILE A 28 10.82 -13.17 8.71
CA ILE A 28 11.81 -13.10 9.81
C ILE A 28 11.17 -13.17 11.19
N VAL A 29 9.94 -12.68 11.30
CA VAL A 29 9.02 -12.85 12.42
C VAL A 29 7.67 -13.24 11.83
N LYS A 30 6.91 -14.07 12.53
CA LYS A 30 5.57 -14.48 12.08
C LYS A 30 4.65 -13.25 11.93
N PRO A 31 4.08 -12.97 10.74
CA PRO A 31 3.11 -11.91 10.58
C PRO A 31 1.85 -12.16 11.40
N LEU A 32 1.27 -11.10 11.93
CA LEU A 32 -0.05 -11.13 12.56
C LEU A 32 -1.09 -10.66 11.56
N TYR A 33 -2.22 -11.36 11.49
CA TYR A 33 -3.33 -11.00 10.61
C TYR A 33 -4.53 -10.61 11.45
N ASP A 34 -4.80 -9.32 11.50
CA ASP A 34 -5.90 -8.74 12.27
C ASP A 34 -6.81 -7.93 11.34
N ARG A 35 -8.11 -8.20 11.41
CA ARG A 35 -9.11 -7.56 10.55
C ARG A 35 -9.30 -6.08 10.89
N GLU A 36 -9.23 -5.71 12.17
CA GLU A 36 -9.39 -4.32 12.59
C GLU A 36 -8.21 -3.48 12.09
N TRP A 37 -7.00 -4.04 12.14
CA TRP A 37 -5.81 -3.38 11.57
C TRP A 37 -5.93 -3.18 10.06
N TRP A 38 -6.47 -4.18 9.34
CA TRP A 38 -6.77 -4.02 7.92
C TRP A 38 -7.79 -2.92 7.65
N GLU A 39 -8.90 -2.91 8.39
CA GLU A 39 -9.94 -1.90 8.24
C GLU A 39 -9.39 -0.49 8.49
N ARG A 40 -8.54 -0.33 9.51
CA ARG A 40 -7.82 0.93 9.73
C ARG A 40 -6.87 1.27 8.59
N TYR A 41 -6.15 0.28 8.07
CA TYR A 41 -5.24 0.48 6.95
C TYR A 41 -5.96 0.98 5.70
N VAL A 42 -7.14 0.44 5.41
CA VAL A 42 -8.03 0.91 4.34
C VAL A 42 -8.50 2.34 4.59
N ASP A 43 -8.95 2.68 5.80
CA ASP A 43 -9.41 4.03 6.14
C ASP A 43 -8.29 5.07 5.99
N VAL A 44 -7.11 4.80 6.55
CA VAL A 44 -5.97 5.70 6.45
C VAL A 44 -5.52 5.86 5.00
N ASN A 45 -5.45 4.79 4.22
CA ASN A 45 -5.14 4.87 2.78
C ASN A 45 -6.15 5.73 2.03
N ARG A 46 -7.46 5.62 2.35
CA ARG A 46 -8.50 6.47 1.74
C ARG A 46 -8.25 7.94 2.04
N ARG A 47 -7.96 8.28 3.30
CA ARG A 47 -7.68 9.67 3.71
C ARG A 47 -6.42 10.22 3.03
N PHE A 48 -5.39 9.40 2.82
CA PHE A 48 -4.21 9.77 2.02
C PHE A 48 -4.57 10.02 0.54
N ALA A 49 -5.35 9.13 -0.07
CA ALA A 49 -5.79 9.29 -1.45
C ALA A 49 -6.64 10.56 -1.63
N GLU A 50 -7.55 10.86 -0.70
CA GLU A 50 -8.34 12.10 -0.72
C GLU A 50 -7.45 13.35 -0.55
N ALA A 51 -6.45 13.30 0.33
CA ALA A 51 -5.51 14.40 0.50
C ALA A 51 -4.69 14.64 -0.77
N ALA A 52 -4.21 13.58 -1.42
CA ALA A 52 -3.53 13.68 -2.71
C ALA A 52 -4.45 14.22 -3.80
N ALA A 53 -5.70 13.77 -3.87
CA ALA A 53 -6.69 14.24 -4.84
C ALA A 53 -6.99 15.74 -4.70
N ARG A 54 -6.98 16.28 -3.47
CA ARG A 54 -7.14 17.72 -3.22
C ARG A 54 -5.89 18.54 -3.56
N ALA A 55 -4.71 17.97 -3.35
CA ALA A 55 -3.44 18.68 -3.55
C ALA A 55 -2.99 18.67 -5.02
N ALA A 56 -3.32 17.63 -5.78
CA ALA A 56 -2.87 17.49 -7.16
C ALA A 56 -3.67 18.39 -8.13
N GLY A 57 -2.96 19.14 -8.96
CA GLY A 57 -3.54 19.89 -10.07
C GLY A 57 -4.22 18.99 -11.11
N HIS A 58 -4.99 19.58 -12.03
CA HIS A 58 -5.59 18.84 -13.14
C HIS A 58 -4.50 18.23 -14.05
N GLY A 59 -4.64 16.94 -14.39
CA GLY A 59 -3.65 16.23 -15.21
C GLY A 59 -2.28 16.06 -14.55
N GLY A 60 -2.17 16.31 -13.24
CA GLY A 60 -0.90 16.27 -12.52
C GLY A 60 -0.35 14.85 -12.32
N THR A 61 0.93 14.79 -11.92
CA THR A 61 1.60 13.54 -11.54
C THR A 61 1.63 13.40 -10.03
N VAL A 62 1.21 12.23 -9.53
CA VAL A 62 1.31 11.84 -8.11
C VAL A 62 2.21 10.63 -7.99
N TRP A 63 3.18 10.70 -7.08
CA TRP A 63 4.08 9.58 -6.79
C TRP A 63 3.88 9.08 -5.36
N VAL A 64 3.20 7.94 -5.24
CA VAL A 64 2.92 7.25 -3.98
C VAL A 64 4.15 6.44 -3.56
N GLN A 65 4.48 6.50 -2.27
CA GLN A 65 5.69 5.88 -1.73
C GLN A 65 5.33 4.81 -0.71
N ASP A 66 5.89 3.63 -0.93
CA ASP A 66 6.11 2.56 0.03
C ASP A 66 4.87 1.76 0.53
N TYR A 67 5.15 0.68 1.26
CA TYR A 67 4.20 -0.39 1.60
C TYR A 67 3.03 0.05 2.48
N GLN A 68 3.12 1.20 3.16
CA GLN A 68 2.04 1.71 3.99
C GLN A 68 0.91 2.32 3.15
N LEU A 69 1.12 2.57 1.85
CA LEU A 69 0.19 3.28 0.98
C LEU A 69 -0.22 2.48 -0.28
N GLN A 70 -0.20 1.15 -0.21
CA GLN A 70 -0.41 0.27 -1.38
C GLN A 70 -1.82 0.36 -1.98
N LEU A 71 -2.82 0.87 -1.24
CA LEU A 71 -4.20 1.03 -1.75
C LEU A 71 -4.46 2.41 -2.35
N VAL A 72 -3.60 3.39 -2.05
CA VAL A 72 -3.73 4.76 -2.54
C VAL A 72 -3.83 4.83 -4.06
N PRO A 73 -3.04 4.10 -4.88
CA PRO A 73 -3.10 4.27 -6.33
C PRO A 73 -4.49 3.98 -6.91
N LYS A 74 -5.10 2.84 -6.57
CA LYS A 74 -6.47 2.52 -7.01
C LYS A 74 -7.50 3.50 -6.48
N MET A 75 -7.44 3.85 -5.19
CA MET A 75 -8.39 4.80 -4.61
C MET A 75 -8.30 6.18 -5.28
N LEU A 76 -7.07 6.66 -5.50
CA LEU A 76 -6.81 7.93 -6.17
C LEU A 76 -7.27 7.90 -7.64
N ARG A 77 -6.96 6.83 -8.38
CA ARG A 77 -7.43 6.63 -9.77
C ARG A 77 -8.94 6.74 -9.89
N THR A 78 -9.68 6.13 -8.97
CA THR A 78 -11.15 6.20 -8.94
C THR A 78 -11.66 7.63 -8.75
N MET A 79 -11.01 8.43 -7.89
CA MET A 79 -11.42 9.82 -7.63
C MET A 79 -10.94 10.79 -8.71
N ARG A 80 -9.77 10.54 -9.28
CA ARG A 80 -9.05 11.45 -10.18
C ARG A 80 -8.46 10.68 -11.36
N PRO A 81 -9.32 10.24 -12.30
CA PRO A 81 -8.88 9.47 -13.45
C PRO A 81 -7.94 10.25 -14.38
N ASP A 82 -7.87 11.58 -14.24
CA ASP A 82 -7.02 12.48 -15.01
C ASP A 82 -5.54 12.46 -14.58
N LEU A 83 -5.21 11.96 -13.39
CA LEU A 83 -3.83 12.00 -12.87
C LEU A 83 -2.94 10.93 -13.50
N THR A 84 -1.65 11.21 -13.61
CA THR A 84 -0.63 10.16 -13.76
C THR A 84 -0.18 9.70 -12.37
N ILE A 85 -0.21 8.40 -12.10
CA ILE A 85 0.02 7.83 -10.78
C ILE A 85 1.19 6.85 -10.83
N GLY A 86 2.29 7.19 -10.16
CA GLY A 86 3.40 6.27 -9.91
C GLY A 86 3.33 5.70 -8.50
N PHE A 87 3.77 4.46 -8.33
CA PHE A 87 4.02 3.83 -7.02
C PHE A 87 5.45 3.29 -6.99
N PHE A 88 6.16 3.43 -5.87
CA PHE A 88 7.45 2.79 -5.67
C PHE A 88 7.51 2.09 -4.31
N LEU A 89 7.88 0.81 -4.30
CA LEU A 89 8.08 0.02 -3.09
C LEU A 89 9.54 0.09 -2.66
N HIS A 90 9.81 0.59 -1.44
CA HIS A 90 11.18 0.75 -0.92
C HIS A 90 11.68 -0.51 -0.21
N ILE A 91 10.77 -1.40 0.15
CA ILE A 91 11.08 -2.71 0.73
C ILE A 91 11.06 -3.80 -0.35
N PRO A 92 11.58 -5.01 -0.06
CA PRO A 92 11.41 -6.13 -0.98
C PRO A 92 9.94 -6.45 -1.24
N PHE A 93 9.61 -6.92 -2.44
CA PHE A 93 8.33 -7.58 -2.66
C PHE A 93 8.52 -9.09 -2.42
N PRO A 94 7.69 -9.74 -1.59
CA PRO A 94 7.91 -11.13 -1.22
C PRO A 94 7.68 -12.08 -2.40
N PRO A 95 8.28 -13.30 -2.36
CA PRO A 95 7.89 -14.40 -3.24
C PRO A 95 6.38 -14.68 -3.16
N VAL A 96 5.81 -15.21 -4.25
CA VAL A 96 4.37 -15.49 -4.37
C VAL A 96 3.89 -16.38 -3.23
N GLU A 97 4.67 -17.40 -2.87
CA GLU A 97 4.33 -18.39 -1.85
C GLU A 97 4.14 -17.74 -0.47
N LEU A 98 4.94 -16.71 -0.16
CA LEU A 98 4.79 -15.92 1.05
C LEU A 98 3.61 -14.95 0.92
N PHE A 99 3.53 -14.20 -0.19
CA PHE A 99 2.47 -13.22 -0.42
C PHE A 99 1.06 -13.84 -0.35
N MET A 100 0.92 -15.10 -0.81
CA MET A 100 -0.34 -15.84 -0.76
C MET A 100 -0.89 -16.08 0.65
N GLN A 101 -0.06 -15.94 1.69
CA GLN A 101 -0.49 -16.03 3.09
C GLN A 101 -1.34 -14.81 3.53
N LEU A 102 -1.21 -13.67 2.85
CA LEU A 102 -1.96 -12.46 3.19
C LEU A 102 -3.45 -12.65 2.86
N PRO A 103 -4.37 -12.48 3.84
CA PRO A 103 -5.81 -12.59 3.60
C PRO A 103 -6.30 -11.59 2.54
N TRP A 104 -5.76 -10.37 2.56
CA TRP A 104 -6.14 -9.25 1.68
C TRP A 104 -5.21 -9.07 0.47
N ARG A 105 -4.57 -10.15 0.03
CA ARG A 105 -3.63 -10.13 -1.10
C ARG A 105 -4.25 -9.56 -2.38
N THR A 106 -5.51 -9.88 -2.66
CA THR A 106 -6.20 -9.42 -3.87
C THR A 106 -6.41 -7.91 -3.82
N GLU A 107 -6.79 -7.38 -2.66
CA GLU A 107 -6.99 -5.96 -2.43
C GLU A 107 -5.69 -5.17 -2.54
N ILE A 108 -4.57 -5.70 -1.99
CA ILE A 108 -3.25 -5.10 -2.15
C ILE A 108 -2.84 -5.04 -3.62
N ILE A 109 -2.93 -6.15 -4.36
CA ILE A 109 -2.57 -6.19 -5.78
C ILE A 109 -3.46 -5.24 -6.58
N GLN A 110 -4.78 -5.25 -6.35
CA GLN A 110 -5.68 -4.31 -7.00
C GLN A 110 -5.35 -2.85 -6.65
N GLY A 111 -4.94 -2.59 -5.41
CA GLY A 111 -4.45 -1.29 -4.96
C GLY A 111 -3.30 -0.78 -5.81
N LEU A 112 -2.26 -1.61 -5.97
CA LEU A 112 -1.06 -1.32 -6.75
C LEU A 112 -1.37 -1.16 -8.25
N LEU A 113 -2.25 -2.01 -8.80
CA LEU A 113 -2.67 -1.96 -10.21
C LEU A 113 -3.47 -0.70 -10.58
N GLY A 114 -3.78 0.18 -9.62
CA GLY A 114 -4.31 1.51 -9.91
C GLY A 114 -3.25 2.51 -10.42
N ALA A 115 -1.97 2.20 -10.25
CA ALA A 115 -0.86 3.02 -10.73
C ALA A 115 -0.61 2.79 -12.23
N ASP A 116 -0.14 3.83 -12.93
CA ASP A 116 0.38 3.72 -14.30
C ASP A 116 1.77 3.08 -14.33
N LEU A 117 2.52 3.21 -13.23
CA LEU A 117 3.85 2.62 -13.05
C LEU A 117 4.01 2.11 -11.63
N VAL A 118 4.45 0.85 -11.49
CA VAL A 118 4.85 0.23 -10.21
C VAL A 118 6.35 -0.06 -10.27
N GLY A 119 7.12 0.60 -9.40
CA GLY A 119 8.56 0.47 -9.31
C GLY A 119 9.03 -0.31 -8.07
N PHE A 120 10.15 -1.01 -8.23
CA PHE A 120 10.84 -1.77 -7.20
C PHE A 120 12.35 -1.53 -7.31
N HIS A 121 13.11 -1.74 -6.24
CA HIS A 121 14.58 -1.63 -6.28
C HIS A 121 15.25 -2.67 -7.18
N LEU A 122 14.73 -3.91 -7.21
CA LEU A 122 15.36 -5.03 -7.89
C LEU A 122 14.42 -5.67 -8.92
N PRO A 123 14.95 -6.23 -10.04
CA PRO A 123 14.15 -6.93 -11.03
C PRO A 123 13.37 -8.13 -10.47
N GLY A 124 13.81 -8.71 -9.35
CA GLY A 124 13.14 -9.84 -8.69
C GLY A 124 11.69 -9.54 -8.29
N GLY A 125 11.40 -8.30 -7.87
CA GLY A 125 10.04 -7.87 -7.51
C GLY A 125 9.07 -7.79 -8.70
N LEU A 126 9.58 -7.78 -9.94
CA LEU A 126 8.79 -7.76 -11.17
C LEU A 126 8.49 -9.18 -11.71
N LYS A 127 9.20 -10.22 -11.25
CA LYS A 127 9.11 -11.57 -11.82
C LYS A 127 8.05 -12.47 -11.17
N THR A 128 7.41 -11.99 -10.10
CA THR A 128 6.46 -12.75 -9.28
C THR A 128 5.01 -12.28 -9.40
N SER A 129 4.73 -11.24 -10.20
CA SER A 129 3.37 -10.74 -10.48
C SER A 129 2.78 -11.33 -11.76
#